data_AF-A0AAV3BBW6-F1
#
_entry.id   AF-A0AAV3BBW6-F1
#
_cell.length_a   1.000
_cell.length_b   1.000
_cell.length_c   1.000
_cell.angle_alpha   90.00
_cell.angle_beta   90.00
_cell.angle_gamma   90.00
#
_symmetry.space_group_name_H-M   'P 1'
#
loop_
_entity.id
_entity.type
_entity.pdbx_description
1 polymer ?
#
loop_
_entity_poly.entity_id
_entity_poly.type
_entity_poly.pdbx_seq_one_letter_code
_entity_poly.pdbx_strand_id
1 'polypeptide(L)'
;MSSLPENTPLPEVSPSCSYSIWLAVVVYQAAGVKASDPACCTKPFIYVPTKGIARGVESTDLSGWWFPFPGVCLIEDFVTEDEEREMVQIMDQDEWRLSQSGRRKQDFGPKVNFKKHKIKVGGFTGLPKFSKVLWERMKAHTVLEGFLPVEQCNLDYNSDRGSAIDSHFDDSWLWGERLVSLNLLSDTVLTMTSSSTDSLQLFSGNVKGEPNGIPIMNGNQSSHLNNAQCALQDSAALGGTQTTQVPCTEVEVAISLPRRSLVVLYGDARYSWKHAIYRQHIKKRRVCSTFRELSEEFMAGGAKEKLGQMLLEIALDFQGKSV
;
A
#
# COMPACT_ATOMS: atom_id res chain seq x y z
N MET A 1 -49.04 23.01 -38.88
CA MET A 1 -48.97 21.83 -38.00
C MET A 1 -48.01 20.83 -38.63
N SER A 2 -46.75 20.80 -38.17
CA SER A 2 -45.82 19.68 -38.32
C SER A 2 -44.57 20.00 -37.50
N SER A 3 -44.57 19.53 -36.26
CA SER A 3 -43.44 19.58 -35.32
C SER A 3 -42.35 18.60 -35.73
N LEU A 4 -41.11 19.06 -35.76
CA LEU A 4 -39.89 18.24 -35.87
C LEU A 4 -39.67 17.44 -34.57
N PRO A 5 -39.09 16.23 -34.62
CA PRO A 5 -38.79 15.47 -33.40
C PRO A 5 -37.50 15.98 -32.72
N GLU A 6 -37.55 15.99 -31.38
CA GLU A 6 -36.45 16.31 -30.48
C GLU A 6 -35.26 15.34 -30.64
N ASN A 7 -34.05 15.92 -30.70
CA ASN A 7 -32.79 15.20 -30.55
C ASN A 7 -32.70 14.61 -29.14
N THR A 8 -32.78 13.28 -29.03
CA THR A 8 -32.43 12.55 -27.82
C THR A 8 -30.89 12.48 -27.73
N PRO A 9 -30.23 12.94 -26.65
CA PRO A 9 -28.80 12.75 -26.50
C PRO A 9 -28.48 11.28 -26.26
N LEU A 10 -27.50 10.75 -27.01
CA LEU A 10 -26.91 9.44 -26.78
C LEU A 10 -26.29 9.40 -25.37
N PRO A 11 -26.37 8.27 -24.64
CA PRO A 11 -25.75 8.15 -23.33
C PRO A 11 -24.22 8.23 -23.49
N GLU A 12 -23.60 9.19 -22.79
CA GLU A 12 -22.16 9.20 -22.55
C GLU A 12 -21.79 7.92 -21.80
N VAL A 13 -21.13 7.01 -22.51
CA VAL A 13 -20.49 5.85 -21.89
C VAL A 13 -19.28 6.37 -21.13
N SER A 14 -19.38 6.41 -19.81
CA SER A 14 -18.23 6.67 -18.95
C SER A 14 -17.17 5.59 -19.21
N PRO A 15 -15.90 5.96 -19.46
CA PRO A 15 -14.85 4.96 -19.60
C PRO A 15 -14.68 4.27 -18.24
N SER A 16 -14.99 2.97 -18.21
CA SER A 16 -14.84 2.14 -17.01
C SER A 16 -13.39 2.18 -16.51
N CYS A 17 -13.23 2.21 -15.19
CA CYS A 17 -11.95 2.22 -14.45
C CYS A 17 -10.90 1.19 -14.95
N SER A 18 -11.36 0.12 -15.61
CA SER A 18 -10.51 -0.88 -16.27
C SER A 18 -9.58 -0.33 -17.36
N TYR A 19 -9.95 0.72 -18.11
CA TYR A 19 -9.09 1.28 -19.17
C TYR A 19 -7.90 2.09 -18.62
N SER A 20 -8.08 2.72 -17.45
CA SER A 20 -7.03 3.51 -16.78
C SER A 20 -5.97 2.61 -16.13
N ILE A 21 -6.37 1.44 -15.60
CA ILE A 21 -5.48 0.40 -15.09
C ILE A 21 -4.60 -0.16 -16.22
N TRP A 22 -5.18 -0.35 -17.43
CA TRP A 22 -4.43 -0.79 -18.61
C TRP A 22 -3.35 0.22 -19.05
N LEU A 23 -3.61 1.52 -18.96
CA LEU A 23 -2.60 2.54 -19.31
C LEU A 23 -1.44 2.60 -18.30
N ALA A 24 -1.69 2.39 -17.00
CA ALA A 24 -0.62 2.27 -16.01
C ALA A 24 0.25 1.01 -16.25
N VAL A 25 -0.35 -0.08 -16.73
CA VAL A 25 0.34 -1.33 -17.11
C VAL A 25 1.11 -1.17 -18.44
N VAL A 26 0.60 -0.41 -19.42
CA VAL A 26 1.34 -0.07 -20.65
C VAL A 26 2.55 0.83 -20.36
N VAL A 27 2.52 1.64 -19.29
CA VAL A 27 3.69 2.41 -18.83
C VAL A 27 4.79 1.52 -18.25
N TYR A 28 4.48 0.31 -17.77
CA TYR A 28 5.49 -0.72 -17.43
C TYR A 28 6.29 -1.15 -18.67
N GLN A 29 5.73 -1.00 -19.88
CA GLN A 29 6.37 -1.39 -21.15
C GLN A 29 6.92 -0.22 -21.98
N ALA A 30 6.40 1.01 -21.83
CA ALA A 30 6.90 2.18 -22.57
C ALA A 30 8.13 2.84 -21.91
N ALA A 31 8.33 2.66 -20.61
CA ALA A 31 9.57 3.06 -19.94
C ALA A 31 10.59 1.92 -20.09
N GLY A 32 11.31 1.90 -21.21
CA GLY A 32 12.38 0.93 -21.46
C GLY A 32 13.24 0.70 -20.22
N VAL A 33 13.05 -0.46 -19.59
CA VAL A 33 13.90 -0.99 -18.55
C VAL A 33 15.26 -1.26 -19.20
N LYS A 34 16.11 -0.24 -19.27
CA LYS A 34 17.54 -0.50 -19.33
C LYS A 34 17.92 -1.00 -17.96
N ALA A 35 18.15 -2.30 -17.88
CA ALA A 35 18.69 -2.99 -16.72
C ALA A 35 19.81 -2.14 -16.11
N SER A 36 19.55 -1.57 -14.94
CA SER A 36 20.58 -0.98 -14.10
C SER A 36 20.95 -1.94 -12.97
N ASP A 37 21.02 -3.24 -13.29
CA ASP A 37 21.89 -4.27 -12.69
C ASP A 37 21.69 -5.58 -13.50
N PRO A 38 22.73 -6.20 -14.09
CA PRO A 38 22.58 -7.42 -14.91
C PRO A 38 22.22 -8.70 -14.12
N ALA A 39 22.02 -8.63 -12.80
CA ALA A 39 22.03 -9.80 -11.91
C ALA A 39 20.67 -10.28 -11.37
N CYS A 40 19.55 -9.60 -11.64
CA CYS A 40 18.25 -10.08 -11.18
C CYS A 40 17.16 -9.84 -12.24
N CYS A 41 16.88 -10.85 -13.05
CA CYS A 41 15.70 -10.87 -13.90
C CYS A 41 14.50 -11.24 -13.01
N THR A 42 13.93 -10.25 -12.31
CA THR A 42 12.73 -10.49 -11.51
C THR A 42 11.56 -10.86 -12.42
N LYS A 43 10.77 -11.84 -11.97
CA LYS A 43 9.53 -12.33 -12.56
C LYS A 43 8.41 -11.36 -12.16
N PRO A 44 7.83 -10.60 -13.10
CA PRO A 44 6.87 -9.56 -12.76
C PRO A 44 5.45 -10.11 -12.60
N PHE A 45 4.78 -9.68 -11.54
CA PHE A 45 3.37 -9.91 -11.27
C PHE A 45 2.65 -8.59 -10.96
N ILE A 46 1.35 -8.54 -11.24
CA ILE A 46 0.46 -7.42 -10.92
C ILE A 46 -0.52 -7.88 -9.85
N TYR A 47 -0.62 -7.11 -8.77
CA TYR A 47 -1.60 -7.36 -7.71
C TYR A 47 -3.02 -7.07 -8.22
N VAL A 48 -3.95 -7.95 -7.89
CA VAL A 48 -5.37 -7.84 -8.22
C VAL A 48 -6.16 -7.69 -6.91
N PRO A 49 -6.48 -6.45 -6.48
CA PRO A 49 -7.08 -6.19 -5.18
C PRO A 49 -8.37 -6.96 -4.91
N THR A 50 -9.27 -7.02 -5.89
CA THR A 50 -10.58 -7.70 -5.74
C THR A 50 -10.49 -9.20 -5.52
N LYS A 51 -9.32 -9.81 -5.78
CA LYS A 51 -9.08 -11.25 -5.64
C LYS A 51 -8.04 -11.60 -4.59
N GLY A 52 -7.25 -10.63 -4.09
CA GLY A 52 -6.15 -10.89 -3.18
C GLY A 52 -5.06 -11.78 -3.78
N ILE A 53 -4.80 -11.66 -5.09
CA ILE A 53 -3.79 -12.46 -5.81
C ILE A 53 -2.80 -11.57 -6.54
N ALA A 54 -1.63 -12.11 -6.85
CA ALA A 54 -0.69 -11.56 -7.81
C ALA A 54 -0.75 -12.38 -9.10
N ARG A 55 -1.01 -11.73 -10.24
CA ARG A 55 -1.11 -12.37 -11.57
C ARG A 55 0.11 -12.03 -12.42
N GLY A 56 0.67 -13.02 -13.10
CA GLY A 56 1.78 -12.83 -14.02
C GLY A 56 1.40 -11.88 -15.15
N VAL A 57 2.37 -11.07 -15.59
CA VAL A 57 2.17 -10.08 -16.65
C VAL A 57 1.90 -10.79 -17.98
N GLU A 58 0.85 -10.36 -18.71
CA GLU A 58 0.38 -11.04 -19.93
C GLU A 58 1.41 -11.08 -21.07
N SER A 59 2.36 -10.15 -21.09
CA SER A 59 3.42 -10.07 -22.10
C SER A 59 4.66 -10.91 -21.80
N THR A 60 4.66 -11.68 -20.71
CA THR A 60 5.79 -12.55 -20.33
C THR A 60 5.37 -14.02 -20.38
N ASP A 61 6.32 -14.92 -20.14
CA ASP A 61 6.08 -16.35 -19.95
C ASP A 61 5.25 -16.67 -18.69
N LEU A 62 4.97 -15.66 -17.85
CA LEU A 62 4.11 -15.75 -16.68
C LEU A 62 2.63 -15.52 -17.00
N SER A 63 2.28 -15.25 -18.25
CA SER A 63 0.88 -15.10 -18.67
C SER A 63 0.05 -16.32 -18.26
N GLY A 64 -1.06 -16.07 -17.56
CA GLY A 64 -1.95 -17.11 -17.04
C GLY A 64 -1.51 -17.77 -15.72
N TRP A 65 -0.36 -17.38 -15.16
CA TRP A 65 0.10 -17.79 -13.84
C TRP A 65 -0.32 -16.79 -12.76
N TRP A 66 -0.59 -17.27 -11.55
CA TRP A 66 -0.90 -16.43 -10.40
C TRP A 66 -0.56 -17.12 -9.08
N PHE A 67 -0.52 -16.35 -7.98
CA PHE A 67 -0.43 -16.88 -6.63
C PHE A 67 -1.19 -15.99 -5.63
N PRO A 68 -1.66 -16.52 -4.48
CA PRO A 68 -2.24 -15.70 -3.42
C PRO A 68 -1.26 -14.65 -2.90
N PHE A 69 -1.73 -13.41 -2.72
CA PHE A 69 -0.92 -12.32 -2.19
C PHE A 69 -1.70 -11.61 -1.07
N PRO A 70 -1.77 -12.22 0.12
CA PRO A 70 -2.52 -11.68 1.26
C PRO A 70 -1.80 -10.46 1.88
N GLY A 71 -2.49 -9.74 2.75
CA GLY A 71 -1.89 -8.65 3.53
C GLY A 71 -1.90 -7.28 2.86
N VAL A 72 -2.63 -7.13 1.74
CA VAL A 72 -2.84 -5.84 1.07
C VAL A 72 -4.33 -5.56 1.01
N CYS A 73 -4.73 -4.35 1.41
CA CYS A 73 -6.05 -3.81 1.14
C CYS A 73 -5.91 -2.47 0.40
N LEU A 74 -6.62 -2.32 -0.71
CA LEU A 74 -6.67 -1.07 -1.48
C LEU A 74 -8.10 -0.54 -1.44
N ILE A 75 -8.26 0.71 -1.01
CA ILE A 75 -9.54 1.42 -0.98
C ILE A 75 -9.41 2.58 -1.96
N GLU A 76 -10.07 2.46 -3.10
CA GLU A 76 -10.12 3.51 -4.12
C GLU A 76 -11.03 4.67 -3.67
N ASP A 77 -10.79 5.87 -4.21
CA ASP A 77 -11.53 7.09 -3.90
C ASP A 77 -11.77 7.31 -2.39
N PHE A 78 -10.74 7.02 -1.57
CA PHE A 78 -10.81 7.15 -0.12
C PHE A 78 -11.02 8.61 0.31
N VAL A 79 -10.55 9.56 -0.50
CA VAL A 79 -10.83 10.99 -0.36
C VAL A 79 -11.44 11.54 -1.63
N THR A 80 -12.24 12.60 -1.51
CA THR A 80 -12.79 13.30 -2.68
C THR A 80 -11.73 14.20 -3.32
N GLU A 81 -12.01 14.72 -4.51
CA GLU A 81 -11.14 15.68 -5.18
C GLU A 81 -11.00 17.01 -4.42
N ASP A 82 -12.08 17.43 -3.75
CA ASP A 82 -12.09 18.63 -2.93
C ASP A 82 -11.25 18.44 -1.67
N GLU A 83 -11.41 17.31 -0.97
CA GLU A 83 -10.61 16.96 0.20
C GLU A 83 -9.12 16.87 -0.14
N GLU A 84 -8.79 16.20 -1.25
CA GLU A 84 -7.41 16.13 -1.75
C GLU A 84 -6.82 17.52 -2.00
N ARG A 85 -7.56 18.40 -2.69
CA ARG A 85 -7.11 19.76 -2.97
C ARG A 85 -6.88 20.54 -1.69
N GLU A 86 -7.81 20.50 -0.74
CA GLU A 86 -7.70 21.20 0.54
C GLU A 86 -6.53 20.68 1.38
N MET A 87 -6.37 19.35 1.49
CA MET A 87 -5.26 18.75 2.22
C MET A 87 -3.91 19.16 1.62
N VAL A 88 -3.75 19.06 0.31
CA VAL A 88 -2.48 19.43 -0.35
C VAL A 88 -2.20 20.93 -0.20
N GLN A 89 -3.22 21.79 -0.31
CA GLN A 89 -3.07 23.22 -0.05
C GLN A 89 -2.60 23.51 1.38
N ILE A 90 -3.14 22.79 2.37
CA ILE A 90 -2.70 22.90 3.76
C ILE A 90 -1.25 22.42 3.91
N MET A 91 -0.89 21.26 3.33
CA MET A 91 0.48 20.74 3.38
C MET A 91 1.48 21.72 2.75
N ASP A 92 1.10 22.38 1.64
CA ASP A 92 1.96 23.34 0.94
C ASP A 92 2.14 24.68 1.65
N GLN A 93 1.35 24.95 2.70
CA GLN A 93 1.56 26.11 3.58
C GLN A 93 2.69 25.89 4.59
N ASP A 94 3.02 24.63 4.89
CA ASP A 94 4.09 24.23 5.79
C ASP A 94 5.40 23.92 5.03
N GLU A 95 6.53 23.96 5.75
CA GLU A 95 7.83 23.71 5.15
C GLU A 95 8.00 22.24 4.73
N TRP A 96 8.30 22.02 3.45
CA TRP A 96 8.73 20.72 2.94
C TRP A 96 10.24 20.53 3.10
N ARG A 97 10.66 19.68 4.02
CA ARG A 97 12.10 19.42 4.27
C ARG A 97 12.65 18.38 3.33
N LEU A 98 13.90 18.53 2.88
CA LEU A 98 14.55 17.52 2.04
C LEU A 98 14.68 16.16 2.77
N SER A 99 14.46 15.09 2.01
CA SER A 99 14.52 13.71 2.48
C SER A 99 15.35 12.86 1.53
N GLN A 100 15.58 11.60 1.91
CA GLN A 100 16.30 10.62 1.12
C GLN A 100 15.63 10.37 -0.24
N SER A 101 16.44 9.99 -1.22
CA SER A 101 15.98 9.54 -2.54
C SER A 101 15.16 10.61 -3.27
N GLY A 102 15.59 11.88 -3.20
CA GLY A 102 15.01 13.00 -3.96
C GLY A 102 13.65 13.52 -3.47
N ARG A 103 13.14 13.00 -2.34
CA ARG A 103 11.85 13.37 -1.78
C ARG A 103 11.95 14.61 -0.89
N ARG A 104 10.80 15.20 -0.59
CA ARG A 104 10.63 16.06 0.59
C ARG A 104 9.66 15.42 1.56
N LYS A 105 9.67 15.86 2.82
CA LYS A 105 8.81 15.32 3.85
C LYS A 105 8.37 16.34 4.89
N GLN A 106 7.27 16.02 5.55
CA GLN A 106 6.81 16.60 6.79
C GLN A 106 6.51 15.45 7.74
N ASP A 107 7.20 15.41 8.88
CA ASP A 107 7.02 14.36 9.88
C ASP A 107 6.13 14.88 11.02
N PHE A 108 5.15 14.09 11.44
CA PHE A 108 4.29 14.33 12.59
C PHE A 108 4.37 13.08 13.46
N GLY A 109 5.30 13.07 14.40
CA GLY A 109 5.53 11.89 15.21
C GLY A 109 6.65 12.09 16.21
N PRO A 110 6.88 11.08 17.07
CA PRO A 110 7.99 11.11 18.01
C PRO A 110 9.35 11.11 17.30
N LYS A 111 10.37 11.61 18.00
CA LYS A 111 11.75 11.53 17.52
C LYS A 111 12.30 10.13 17.73
N VAL A 112 12.61 9.45 16.62
CA VAL A 112 13.11 8.08 16.63
C VAL A 112 14.59 8.03 16.24
N ASN A 113 15.34 7.19 16.95
CA ASN A 113 16.66 6.73 16.54
C ASN A 113 16.57 5.22 16.26
N PHE A 114 16.35 4.89 14.99
CA PHE A 114 16.14 3.51 14.53
C PHE A 114 17.32 2.61 14.88
N LYS A 115 18.57 3.03 14.60
CA LYS A 115 19.77 2.23 14.90
C LYS A 115 19.93 1.86 16.38
N LYS A 116 19.50 2.74 17.29
CA LYS A 116 19.61 2.51 18.75
C LYS A 116 18.32 1.97 19.38
N HIS A 117 17.26 1.78 18.60
CA HIS A 117 15.93 1.41 19.09
C HIS A 117 15.46 2.35 20.22
N LYS A 118 15.67 3.66 20.03
CA LYS A 118 15.32 4.70 21.02
C LYS A 118 14.28 5.64 20.45
N ILE A 119 13.32 5.99 21.29
CA ILE A 119 12.23 6.90 20.97
C ILE A 119 12.12 7.96 22.07
N LYS A 120 11.80 9.19 21.66
CA LYS A 120 11.53 10.33 22.56
C LYS A 120 10.36 11.13 21.99
N VAL A 121 9.54 11.71 22.86
CA VAL A 121 8.47 12.64 22.44
C VAL A 121 9.05 13.77 21.60
N GLY A 122 10.13 14.42 22.07
CA GLY A 122 10.80 15.47 21.30
C GLY A 122 9.89 16.67 21.07
N GLY A 123 9.83 17.17 19.83
CA GLY A 123 8.93 18.25 19.43
C GLY A 123 7.53 17.79 19.01
N PHE A 124 7.19 16.51 19.23
CA PHE A 124 5.90 15.97 18.78
C PHE A 124 4.75 16.65 19.53
N THR A 125 3.87 17.29 18.77
CA THR A 125 2.73 18.08 19.27
C THR A 125 1.38 17.53 18.78
N GLY A 126 1.40 16.36 18.16
CA GLY A 126 0.21 15.67 17.65
C GLY A 126 0.22 15.49 16.14
N LEU A 127 -0.82 14.84 15.63
CA LEU A 127 -1.09 14.75 14.19
C LEU A 127 -1.75 16.05 13.70
N PRO A 128 -1.71 16.37 12.39
CA PRO A 128 -2.36 17.56 11.87
C PRO A 128 -3.89 17.41 11.84
N LYS A 129 -4.59 18.54 11.86
CA LYS A 129 -6.06 18.60 12.02
C LYS A 129 -6.85 17.81 10.97
N PHE A 130 -6.42 17.85 9.70
CA PHE A 130 -7.11 17.12 8.63
C PHE A 130 -7.07 15.60 8.83
N SER A 131 -6.07 15.09 9.54
CA SER A 131 -5.90 13.66 9.80
C SER A 131 -6.96 13.09 10.71
N LYS A 132 -7.64 13.94 11.51
CA LYS A 132 -8.80 13.51 12.29
C LYS A 132 -9.90 12.98 11.38
N VAL A 133 -10.21 13.68 10.29
CA VAL A 133 -11.27 13.28 9.34
C VAL A 133 -10.89 11.97 8.65
N LEU A 134 -9.63 11.83 8.24
CA LEU A 134 -9.12 10.61 7.63
C LEU A 134 -9.21 9.43 8.61
N TRP A 135 -8.75 9.61 9.84
CA TRP A 135 -8.80 8.57 10.87
C TRP A 135 -10.23 8.16 11.23
N GLU A 136 -11.17 9.11 11.32
CA GLU A 136 -12.60 8.80 11.51
C GLU A 136 -13.15 7.93 10.36
N ARG A 137 -12.78 8.24 9.11
CA ARG A 137 -13.15 7.43 7.95
C ARG A 137 -12.48 6.06 7.95
N MET A 138 -11.21 5.96 8.34
CA MET A 138 -10.47 4.70 8.44
C MET A 138 -11.20 3.68 9.33
N LYS A 139 -11.80 4.14 10.45
CA LYS A 139 -12.54 3.28 11.38
C LYS A 139 -13.76 2.59 10.77
N ALA A 140 -14.28 3.06 9.63
CA ALA A 140 -15.37 2.40 8.93
C ALA A 140 -14.94 1.14 8.15
N HIS A 141 -13.63 0.89 8.03
CA HIS A 141 -13.09 -0.25 7.30
C HIS A 141 -12.59 -1.31 8.28
N THR A 142 -13.09 -2.55 8.15
CA THR A 142 -12.74 -3.67 9.06
C THR A 142 -11.24 -3.93 9.17
N VAL A 143 -10.48 -3.76 8.08
CA VAL A 143 -9.01 -3.92 8.08
C VAL A 143 -8.29 -2.90 9.00
N LEU A 144 -8.93 -1.78 9.33
CA LEU A 144 -8.43 -0.73 10.21
C LEU A 144 -9.18 -0.66 11.55
N GLU A 145 -9.90 -1.71 11.93
CA GLU A 145 -10.59 -1.77 13.22
C GLU A 145 -9.59 -1.63 14.38
N GLY A 146 -9.80 -0.63 15.25
CA GLY A 146 -8.89 -0.35 16.36
C GLY A 146 -7.54 0.24 15.95
N PHE A 147 -7.36 0.69 14.70
CA PHE A 147 -6.15 1.38 14.26
C PHE A 147 -6.01 2.74 14.98
N LEU A 148 -4.88 2.94 15.64
CA LEU A 148 -4.53 4.17 16.36
C LEU A 148 -3.24 4.76 15.79
N PRO A 149 -3.32 5.80 14.93
CA PRO A 149 -2.12 6.40 14.37
C PRO A 149 -1.35 7.17 15.45
N VAL A 150 -0.06 6.88 15.58
CA VAL A 150 0.88 7.61 16.44
C VAL A 150 1.81 8.51 15.63
N GLU A 151 1.94 8.21 14.34
CA GLU A 151 2.82 8.93 13.43
C GLU A 151 2.13 9.12 12.08
N GLN A 152 2.41 10.26 11.48
CA GLN A 152 2.12 10.58 10.10
C GLN A 152 3.34 11.18 9.42
N CYS A 153 3.70 10.65 8.26
CA CYS A 153 4.73 11.22 7.39
C CYS A 153 4.07 11.63 6.07
N ASN A 154 4.05 12.93 5.77
CA ASN A 154 3.73 13.39 4.43
C ASN A 154 5.00 13.35 3.58
N LEU A 155 4.93 12.81 2.38
CA LEU A 155 6.05 12.67 1.45
C LEU A 155 5.69 13.31 0.11
N ASP A 156 6.52 14.23 -0.37
CA ASP A 156 6.38 14.90 -1.66
C ASP A 156 7.42 14.36 -2.66
N TYR A 157 6.89 13.73 -3.71
CA TYR A 157 7.63 13.13 -4.80
C TYR A 157 7.52 14.01 -6.04
N ASN A 158 8.62 14.16 -6.75
CA ASN A 158 8.67 14.88 -8.01
C ASN A 158 9.65 14.20 -8.98
N SER A 159 9.23 14.04 -10.23
CA SER A 159 10.02 13.46 -11.31
C SER A 159 11.34 14.21 -11.53
N ASP A 160 11.33 15.53 -11.41
CA ASP A 160 12.48 16.40 -11.69
C ASP A 160 13.61 16.21 -10.67
N ARG A 161 13.27 15.72 -9.48
CA ARG A 161 14.23 15.36 -8.43
C ARG A 161 14.63 13.88 -8.46
N GLY A 162 14.09 13.12 -9.41
CA GLY A 162 14.23 11.66 -9.43
C GLY A 162 13.75 11.03 -8.12
N SER A 163 12.63 11.54 -7.56
CA SER A 163 12.11 11.05 -6.30
C SER A 163 11.73 9.57 -6.38
N ALA A 164 12.09 8.81 -5.35
CA ALA A 164 11.79 7.39 -5.21
C ALA A 164 11.77 6.99 -3.74
N ILE A 165 11.44 5.72 -3.44
CA ILE A 165 11.76 5.10 -2.16
C ILE A 165 12.40 3.74 -2.45
N ASP A 166 13.59 3.54 -1.89
CA ASP A 166 14.36 2.31 -2.06
C ASP A 166 13.67 1.13 -1.36
N SER A 167 13.94 -0.09 -1.82
CA SER A 167 13.31 -1.30 -1.26
C SER A 167 13.70 -1.50 0.21
N HIS A 168 12.70 -1.55 1.09
CA HIS A 168 12.90 -1.62 2.53
C HIS A 168 11.72 -2.27 3.28
N PHE A 169 11.95 -2.56 4.56
CA PHE A 169 10.92 -2.85 5.56
C PHE A 169 10.77 -1.64 6.48
N ASP A 170 9.56 -1.44 6.99
CA ASP A 170 9.34 -0.57 8.14
C ASP A 170 9.82 -1.25 9.43
N ASP A 171 10.34 -0.45 10.37
CA ASP A 171 10.86 -0.91 11.65
C ASP A 171 9.76 -1.55 12.53
N SER A 172 9.68 -2.89 12.53
CA SER A 172 8.69 -3.67 13.28
C SER A 172 8.84 -3.60 14.79
N TRP A 173 10.00 -3.17 15.31
CA TRP A 173 10.17 -2.95 16.74
C TRP A 173 9.34 -1.76 17.24
N LEU A 174 9.06 -0.78 16.37
CA LEU A 174 8.33 0.44 16.74
C LEU A 174 6.94 0.50 16.13
N TRP A 175 6.80 0.14 14.86
CA TRP A 175 5.54 0.23 14.16
C TRP A 175 4.75 -1.08 14.32
N GLY A 176 3.44 -0.96 14.54
CA GLY A 176 2.51 -2.08 14.72
C GLY A 176 1.81 -2.48 13.43
N GLU A 177 0.88 -3.45 13.55
CA GLU A 177 0.38 -4.35 12.50
C GLU A 177 0.11 -3.72 11.12
N ARG A 178 -0.42 -2.50 11.08
CA ARG A 178 -0.89 -1.88 9.84
C ARG A 178 -0.02 -0.68 9.45
N LEU A 179 0.47 -0.70 8.21
CA LEU A 179 1.05 0.47 7.55
C LEU A 179 0.01 1.03 6.58
N VAL A 180 -0.40 2.28 6.79
CA VAL A 180 -1.48 2.89 6.02
C VAL A 180 -0.90 4.03 5.19
N SER A 181 -1.20 4.09 3.90
CA SER A 181 -0.72 5.19 3.04
C SER A 181 -1.82 5.71 2.12
N LEU A 182 -2.10 7.01 2.22
CA LEU A 182 -3.01 7.73 1.34
C LEU A 182 -2.23 8.30 0.16
N ASN A 183 -2.63 7.96 -1.06
CA ASN A 183 -2.02 8.42 -2.31
C ASN A 183 -2.74 9.66 -2.86
N LEU A 184 -2.01 10.72 -3.21
CA LEU A 184 -2.57 12.01 -3.65
C LEU A 184 -1.83 12.56 -4.89
N LEU A 185 -2.52 13.43 -5.62
CA LEU A 185 -2.13 14.17 -6.84
C LEU A 185 -1.87 13.34 -8.10
N SER A 186 -1.23 12.18 -7.98
CA SER A 186 -0.87 11.33 -9.11
C SER A 186 -0.85 9.86 -8.73
N ASP A 187 -1.17 9.03 -9.71
CA ASP A 187 -1.03 7.58 -9.63
C ASP A 187 0.46 7.19 -9.51
N THR A 188 0.71 6.02 -8.92
CA THR A 188 2.04 5.38 -8.90
C THR A 188 1.91 3.86 -8.83
N VAL A 189 3.04 3.17 -8.82
CA VAL A 189 3.13 1.75 -8.47
C VAL A 189 3.98 1.58 -7.21
N LEU A 190 3.45 0.82 -6.25
CA LEU A 190 4.18 0.29 -5.10
C LEU A 190 4.66 -1.12 -5.44
N THR A 191 5.97 -1.29 -5.46
CA THR A 191 6.61 -2.56 -5.81
C THR A 191 6.94 -3.35 -4.56
N MET A 192 6.52 -4.62 -4.52
CA MET A 192 6.79 -5.55 -3.43
C MET A 192 7.82 -6.60 -3.88
N THR A 193 8.86 -6.81 -3.07
CA THR A 193 9.91 -7.81 -3.32
C THR A 193 10.20 -8.61 -2.05
N SER A 194 10.50 -9.89 -2.16
CA SER A 194 10.89 -10.71 -1.00
C SER A 194 12.39 -10.95 -0.97
N SER A 195 12.95 -11.09 0.24
CA SER A 195 14.33 -11.56 0.45
C SER A 195 14.39 -12.99 0.97
N SER A 196 13.25 -13.69 1.05
CA SER A 196 13.20 -15.09 1.46
C SER A 196 13.78 -16.01 0.38
N THR A 197 14.53 -17.04 0.78
CA THR A 197 15.00 -18.11 -0.10
C THR A 197 13.96 -19.19 -0.35
N ASP A 198 12.77 -19.07 0.25
CA ASP A 198 11.67 -20.00 0.04
C ASP A 198 11.15 -19.95 -1.40
N SER A 199 10.37 -20.95 -1.79
CA SER A 199 9.72 -21.01 -3.10
C SER A 199 8.23 -20.69 -2.99
N LEU A 200 7.74 -19.83 -3.89
CA LEU A 200 6.32 -19.56 -4.10
C LEU A 200 5.75 -20.57 -5.09
N GLN A 201 4.61 -21.14 -4.74
CA GLN A 201 3.83 -21.96 -5.66
C GLN A 201 2.95 -21.07 -6.55
N LEU A 202 3.14 -21.19 -7.85
CA LEU A 202 2.29 -20.58 -8.86
C LEU A 202 1.25 -21.57 -9.35
N PHE A 203 0.06 -21.07 -9.66
CA PHE A 203 -1.07 -21.83 -10.20
C PHE A 203 -1.39 -21.32 -11.61
N SER A 204 -1.69 -22.23 -12.54
CA SER A 204 -2.14 -21.88 -13.88
C SER A 204 -3.66 -21.88 -14.00
N GLY A 205 -4.19 -21.04 -14.89
CA GLY A 205 -5.60 -21.03 -15.27
C GLY A 205 -6.40 -19.86 -14.71
N ASN A 206 -7.66 -19.74 -15.18
CA ASN A 206 -8.54 -18.65 -14.77
C ASN A 206 -8.94 -18.81 -13.31
N VAL A 207 -8.74 -17.77 -12.50
CA VAL A 207 -9.29 -17.67 -11.14
C VAL A 207 -10.81 -17.59 -11.26
N LYS A 208 -11.46 -18.76 -11.24
CA LYS A 208 -12.92 -18.93 -11.16
C LYS A 208 -13.34 -18.83 -9.70
N GLY A 209 -14.26 -17.92 -9.41
CA GLY A 209 -14.80 -17.66 -8.07
C GLY A 209 -14.30 -16.33 -7.50
N GLU A 210 -15.23 -15.51 -7.02
CA GLU A 210 -14.90 -14.57 -5.95
C GLU A 210 -14.47 -15.41 -4.75
N PRO A 211 -13.31 -15.16 -4.14
CA PRO A 211 -13.07 -15.70 -2.81
C PRO A 211 -14.05 -14.96 -1.89
N ASN A 212 -15.19 -15.59 -1.59
CA ASN A 212 -16.01 -15.20 -0.44
C ASN A 212 -15.04 -15.03 0.73
N GLY A 213 -15.00 -13.81 1.28
CA GLY A 213 -13.91 -13.28 2.09
C GLY A 213 -13.11 -14.31 2.85
N ILE A 214 -11.79 -14.33 2.63
CA ILE A 214 -10.87 -15.01 3.54
C ILE A 214 -11.20 -14.50 4.96
N PRO A 215 -11.51 -15.37 5.93
CA PRO A 215 -11.83 -14.93 7.27
C PRO A 215 -10.63 -14.17 7.83
N ILE A 216 -10.86 -12.93 8.26
CA ILE A 216 -9.92 -12.20 9.10
C ILE A 216 -9.75 -13.04 10.37
N MET A 217 -8.64 -13.78 10.47
CA MET A 217 -8.31 -14.48 11.71
C MET A 217 -7.92 -13.44 12.75
N ASN A 218 -8.75 -13.33 13.79
CA ASN A 218 -8.44 -12.57 15.00
C ASN A 218 -7.10 -13.06 15.57
N GLY A 219 -6.14 -12.15 15.69
CA GLY A 219 -4.87 -12.39 16.34
C GLY A 219 -5.07 -12.66 17.84
N ASN A 220 -5.05 -13.94 18.20
CA ASN A 220 -4.63 -14.41 19.51
C ASN A 220 -4.47 -15.94 19.45
N GLN A 221 -3.36 -16.38 18.86
CA GLN A 221 -2.61 -17.57 19.28
C GLN A 221 -1.38 -17.77 18.38
N SER A 222 -0.20 -17.70 19.00
CA SER A 222 1.03 -18.22 18.41
C SER A 222 0.96 -19.74 18.40
N SER A 223 0.87 -20.35 17.21
CA SER A 223 1.34 -21.71 17.02
C SER A 223 1.72 -21.94 15.56
N HIS A 224 2.99 -22.28 15.40
CA HIS A 224 3.63 -23.07 14.34
C HIS A 224 2.75 -23.53 13.17
N LEU A 225 3.24 -23.22 11.96
CA LEU A 225 3.19 -24.04 10.72
C LEU A 225 1.96 -24.98 10.61
N ASN A 226 0.97 -24.60 9.77
CA ASN A 226 0.19 -25.50 8.88
C ASN A 226 -1.18 -24.96 8.36
N ASN A 227 -1.45 -23.65 8.33
CA ASN A 227 -2.78 -23.17 7.88
C ASN A 227 -2.92 -22.79 6.40
N ALA A 228 -1.93 -23.07 5.55
CA ALA A 228 -2.11 -23.01 4.09
C ALA A 228 -2.90 -24.20 3.50
N GLN A 229 -3.20 -25.24 4.30
CA GLN A 229 -3.89 -26.44 3.84
C GLN A 229 -5.42 -26.32 3.78
N CYS A 230 -6.03 -25.33 4.45
CA CYS A 230 -7.49 -25.29 4.58
C CYS A 230 -8.22 -24.65 3.39
N ALA A 231 -7.52 -23.93 2.50
CA ALA A 231 -8.11 -23.36 1.27
C ALA A 231 -7.99 -24.27 0.03
N LEU A 232 -7.38 -25.46 0.15
CA LEU A 232 -7.05 -26.33 -0.99
C LEU A 232 -7.81 -27.67 -1.01
N GLN A 233 -8.71 -27.93 -0.06
CA GLN A 233 -9.44 -29.21 -0.01
C GLN A 233 -10.56 -29.37 -1.05
N ASP A 234 -10.94 -28.31 -1.78
CA ASP A 234 -11.91 -28.40 -2.90
C ASP A 234 -11.24 -28.55 -4.29
N SER A 235 -9.91 -28.70 -4.35
CA SER A 235 -9.18 -28.83 -5.63
C SER A 235 -9.31 -30.20 -6.32
N ALA A 236 -9.95 -31.19 -5.69
CA ALA A 236 -10.16 -32.51 -6.29
C ALA A 236 -11.25 -32.54 -7.38
N ALA A 237 -11.92 -31.42 -7.67
CA ALA A 237 -13.04 -31.36 -8.63
C ALA A 237 -12.74 -30.64 -9.97
N LEU A 238 -11.51 -30.18 -10.23
CA LEU A 238 -11.18 -29.44 -11.46
C LEU A 238 -9.90 -29.99 -12.12
N GLY A 239 -10.07 -30.82 -13.14
CA GLY A 239 -8.98 -31.18 -14.05
C GLY A 239 -8.44 -29.95 -14.78
N GLY A 240 -7.14 -29.69 -14.67
CA GLY A 240 -6.41 -28.75 -15.55
C GLY A 240 -5.46 -27.75 -14.87
N THR A 241 -5.46 -27.62 -13.55
CA THR A 241 -4.57 -26.66 -12.85
C THR A 241 -3.14 -27.19 -12.81
N GLN A 242 -2.22 -26.58 -13.57
CA GLN A 242 -0.79 -26.84 -13.44
C GLN A 242 -0.22 -25.99 -12.32
N THR A 243 0.81 -26.51 -11.64
CA THR A 243 1.55 -25.75 -10.63
C THR A 243 3.02 -25.72 -10.96
N THR A 244 3.69 -24.61 -10.68
CA THR A 244 5.14 -24.51 -10.73
C THR A 244 5.66 -23.76 -9.50
N GLN A 245 6.96 -23.77 -9.28
CA GLN A 245 7.60 -23.06 -8.18
C GLN A 245 8.60 -22.03 -8.71
N VAL A 246 8.65 -20.90 -8.02
CA VAL A 246 9.63 -19.84 -8.28
C VAL A 246 10.23 -19.37 -6.97
N PRO A 247 11.55 -19.09 -6.89
CA PRO A 247 12.13 -18.49 -5.69
C PRO A 247 11.46 -17.16 -5.35
N CYS A 248 11.13 -16.94 -4.08
CA CYS A 248 10.59 -15.66 -3.58
C CYS A 248 11.47 -14.46 -3.98
N THR A 249 12.80 -14.63 -3.96
CA THR A 249 13.77 -13.61 -4.36
C THR A 249 13.70 -13.20 -5.83
N GLU A 250 13.11 -14.04 -6.68
CA GLU A 250 12.91 -13.75 -8.10
C GLU A 250 11.57 -13.09 -8.37
N VAL A 251 10.69 -12.91 -7.38
CA VAL A 251 9.33 -12.39 -7.61
C VAL A 251 9.23 -10.90 -7.27
N GLU A 252 8.62 -10.15 -8.18
CA GLU A 252 8.25 -8.76 -7.98
C GLU A 252 6.74 -8.60 -8.19
N VAL A 253 6.05 -8.01 -7.20
CA VAL A 253 4.61 -7.73 -7.29
C VAL A 253 4.37 -6.22 -7.37
N ALA A 254 3.79 -5.77 -8.46
CA ALA A 254 3.38 -4.38 -8.68
C ALA A 254 1.96 -4.15 -8.16
N ILE A 255 1.82 -3.27 -7.18
CA ILE A 255 0.53 -2.78 -6.67
C ILE A 255 0.28 -1.39 -7.28
N SER A 256 -0.74 -1.27 -8.12
CA SER A 256 -1.18 0.04 -8.62
C SER A 256 -1.80 0.85 -7.48
N LEU A 257 -1.36 2.09 -7.33
CA LEU A 257 -1.90 3.06 -6.37
C LEU A 257 -2.51 4.24 -7.15
N PRO A 258 -3.82 4.20 -7.43
CA PRO A 258 -4.53 5.32 -8.02
C PRO A 258 -4.50 6.57 -7.14
N ARG A 259 -4.60 7.74 -7.74
CA ARG A 259 -4.82 9.00 -7.02
C ARG A 259 -6.04 8.87 -6.10
N ARG A 260 -5.96 9.44 -4.90
CA ARG A 260 -6.97 9.39 -3.82
C ARG A 260 -7.21 8.01 -3.19
N SER A 261 -6.44 6.99 -3.54
CA SER A 261 -6.58 5.66 -2.91
C SER A 261 -5.86 5.58 -1.56
N LEU A 262 -6.41 4.80 -0.63
CA LEU A 262 -5.73 4.36 0.59
C LEU A 262 -5.24 2.91 0.41
N VAL A 263 -3.97 2.65 0.69
CA VAL A 263 -3.43 1.29 0.78
C VAL A 263 -3.08 0.96 2.22
N VAL A 264 -3.43 -0.26 2.64
CA VAL A 264 -3.07 -0.83 3.94
C VAL A 264 -2.22 -2.08 3.70
N LEU A 265 -1.00 -2.09 4.23
CA LEU A 265 -0.16 -3.28 4.30
C LEU A 265 -0.21 -3.86 5.71
N TYR A 266 -0.46 -5.16 5.80
CA TYR A 266 -0.54 -5.94 7.05
C TYR A 266 -0.11 -7.39 6.78
N GLY A 267 0.06 -8.20 7.83
CA GLY A 267 0.49 -9.60 7.72
C GLY A 267 1.73 -9.78 6.83
N ASP A 268 1.72 -10.79 5.96
CA ASP A 268 2.85 -11.15 5.12
C ASP A 268 3.35 -9.98 4.27
N ALA A 269 2.46 -9.19 3.65
CA ALA A 269 2.86 -8.04 2.82
C ALA A 269 3.64 -6.99 3.62
N ARG A 270 3.41 -6.90 4.94
CA ARG A 270 4.15 -5.99 5.82
C ARG A 270 5.46 -6.57 6.33
N TYR A 271 5.46 -7.83 6.77
CA TYR A 271 6.60 -8.42 7.48
C TYR A 271 7.54 -9.25 6.60
N SER A 272 7.04 -9.78 5.49
CA SER A 272 7.77 -10.71 4.62
C SER A 272 8.15 -10.10 3.27
N TRP A 273 7.52 -8.98 2.91
CA TRP A 273 7.79 -8.26 1.67
C TRP A 273 8.34 -6.86 1.92
N LYS A 274 9.46 -6.55 1.28
CA LYS A 274 9.96 -5.18 1.18
C LYS A 274 9.13 -4.41 0.17
N HIS A 275 8.94 -3.13 0.41
CA HIS A 275 8.22 -2.26 -0.50
C HIS A 275 9.11 -1.12 -1.03
N ALA A 276 8.85 -0.70 -2.27
CA ALA A 276 9.60 0.32 -2.99
C ALA A 276 8.69 1.13 -3.93
N ILE A 277 9.14 2.32 -4.33
CA ILE A 277 8.56 3.07 -5.45
C ILE A 277 9.72 3.51 -6.32
N TYR A 278 9.77 2.99 -7.54
CA TYR A 278 10.84 3.31 -8.49
C TYR A 278 10.66 4.69 -9.11
N ARG A 279 11.79 5.33 -9.45
CA ARG A 279 11.82 6.66 -10.06
C ARG A 279 10.94 6.75 -11.30
N GLN A 280 10.97 5.69 -12.12
CA GLN A 280 10.16 5.61 -13.34
C GLN A 280 8.65 5.58 -13.08
N HIS A 281 8.19 5.26 -11.88
CA HIS A 281 6.77 5.26 -11.51
C HIS A 281 6.30 6.64 -11.00
N ILE A 282 7.22 7.59 -10.78
CA ILE A 282 6.90 8.99 -10.47
C ILE A 282 6.91 9.82 -11.75
N LYS A 283 5.74 10.01 -12.37
CA LYS A 283 5.60 10.75 -13.64
C LYS A 283 5.28 12.24 -13.47
N LYS A 284 4.65 12.59 -12.37
CA LYS A 284 4.23 13.94 -11.99
C LYS A 284 4.45 14.11 -10.49
N ARG A 285 4.17 15.31 -9.98
CA ARG A 285 4.13 15.54 -8.54
C ARG A 285 3.12 14.57 -7.91
N ARG A 286 3.57 13.84 -6.89
CA ARG A 286 2.77 12.90 -6.11
C ARG A 286 3.01 13.21 -4.64
N VAL A 287 1.95 13.27 -3.86
CA VAL A 287 2.03 13.38 -2.40
C VAL A 287 1.48 12.09 -1.81
N CYS A 288 2.04 11.63 -0.70
CA CYS A 288 1.36 10.63 0.12
C CYS A 288 1.45 10.96 1.60
N SER A 289 0.41 10.58 2.35
CA SER A 289 0.41 10.62 3.81
C SER A 289 0.43 9.19 4.32
N THR A 290 1.54 8.80 4.94
CA THR A 290 1.71 7.48 5.55
C THR A 290 1.45 7.58 7.04
N PHE A 291 0.59 6.72 7.58
CA PHE A 291 0.22 6.63 8.99
C PHE A 291 0.69 5.31 9.57
N ARG A 292 1.21 5.37 10.80
CA ARG A 292 1.72 4.19 11.51
C ARG A 292 1.15 4.15 12.91
N GLU A 293 0.84 2.93 13.35
CA GLU A 293 0.48 2.63 14.74
C GLU A 293 1.69 2.09 15.51
N LEU A 294 1.58 2.05 16.83
CA LEU A 294 2.63 1.51 17.70
C LEU A 294 2.63 -0.03 17.70
N SER A 295 3.82 -0.62 17.82
CA SER A 295 3.99 -2.05 18.05
C SER A 295 3.50 -2.47 19.44
N GLU A 296 3.27 -3.77 19.62
CA GLU A 296 2.77 -4.35 20.88
C GLU A 296 3.61 -3.96 22.11
N GLU A 297 4.91 -3.70 21.95
CA GLU A 297 5.79 -3.25 23.05
C GLU A 297 5.26 -1.98 23.74
N PHE A 298 4.57 -1.12 23.01
CA PHE A 298 4.06 0.17 23.49
C PHE A 298 2.55 0.16 23.77
N MET A 299 1.86 -0.94 23.47
CA MET A 299 0.43 -1.08 23.72
C MET A 299 0.17 -1.62 25.13
N ALA A 300 -1.11 -1.79 25.50
CA ALA A 300 -1.52 -2.29 26.81
C ALA A 300 -0.86 -3.65 27.13
N GLY A 301 -0.23 -3.77 28.30
CA GLY A 301 0.55 -4.94 28.71
C GLY A 301 1.99 -4.98 28.18
N GLY A 302 2.37 -4.05 27.29
CA GLY A 302 3.72 -3.94 26.74
C GLY A 302 4.72 -3.28 27.69
N ALA A 303 6.01 -3.59 27.52
CA ALA A 303 7.08 -3.07 28.39
C ALA A 303 7.21 -1.54 28.36
N LYS A 304 6.71 -0.87 27.32
CA LYS A 304 6.72 0.58 27.12
C LYS A 304 5.31 1.18 27.08
N GLU A 305 4.30 0.49 27.59
CA GLU A 305 2.89 0.93 27.61
C GLU A 305 2.71 2.39 28.02
N LYS A 306 3.32 2.83 29.13
CA LYS A 306 3.20 4.22 29.62
C LYS A 306 3.67 5.25 28.57
N LEU A 307 4.76 4.95 27.86
CA LEU A 307 5.26 5.82 26.81
C LEU A 307 4.34 5.78 25.59
N GLY A 308 3.84 4.60 25.21
CA GLY A 308 2.89 4.46 24.12
C GLY A 308 1.60 5.22 24.36
N GLN A 309 1.03 5.12 25.56
CA GLN A 309 -0.16 5.87 25.97
C GLN A 309 0.07 7.39 25.85
N MET A 310 1.18 7.91 26.39
CA MET A 310 1.53 9.32 26.24
C MET A 310 1.64 9.76 24.78
N LEU A 311 2.26 8.94 23.92
CA LEU A 311 2.40 9.26 22.50
C LEU A 311 1.05 9.28 21.78
N LEU A 312 0.16 8.34 22.11
CA LEU A 312 -1.20 8.29 21.55
C LEU A 312 -2.05 9.47 22.01
N GLU A 313 -1.96 9.87 23.29
CA GLU A 313 -2.63 11.06 23.81
C GLU A 313 -2.23 12.32 23.04
N ILE A 314 -0.92 12.48 22.76
CA ILE A 314 -0.41 13.59 21.94
C ILE A 314 -0.90 13.47 20.49
N ALA A 315 -0.75 12.29 19.88
CA ALA A 315 -1.10 12.06 18.48
C ALA A 315 -2.57 12.39 18.19
N LEU A 316 -3.47 11.92 19.05
CA LEU A 316 -4.92 11.96 18.85
C LEU A 316 -5.59 13.28 19.30
N ASP A 317 -4.82 14.28 19.72
CA ASP A 317 -5.33 15.65 19.90
C ASP A 317 -5.51 16.38 18.53
N PHE A 318 -4.81 15.91 17.50
CA PHE A 318 -4.88 16.43 16.13
C PHE A 318 -4.60 17.95 16.00
N GLN A 319 -3.81 18.52 16.91
CA GLN A 319 -3.38 19.94 16.90
C GLN A 319 -1.91 20.14 16.49
N GLY A 320 -1.27 19.10 15.99
CA GLY A 320 0.17 19.08 15.80
C GLY A 320 0.66 19.84 14.57
N LYS A 321 1.93 20.22 14.64
CA LYS A 321 2.70 20.80 13.53
C LYS A 321 3.84 19.85 13.15
N SER A 322 4.29 19.94 11.90
CA SER A 322 5.39 19.11 11.42
C SER A 322 6.68 19.42 12.19
N VAL A 323 7.42 18.38 12.56
CA VAL A 323 8.65 18.47 13.38
C VAL A 323 9.94 18.38 12.60
#